data_AF-A0A7J0AGW7-F1
#
_entry.id   AF-A0A7J0AGW7-F1
#
_cell.length_a   1.000
_cell.length_b   1.000
_cell.length_c   1.000
_cell.angle_alpha   90.00
_cell.angle_beta   90.00
_cell.angle_gamma   90.00
#
_symmetry.space_group_name_H-M   'P 1'
#
loop_
_entity.id
_entity.type
_entity.pdbx_description
1 polymer ?
#
loop_
_entity_poly.entity_id
_entity_poly.type
_entity_poly.pdbx_seq_one_letter_code
_entity_poly.pdbx_strand_id
1 'polypeptide(L)'
;MYNPQKVMQLLETVGAKNRDLLDFMGKNWNGSLQQVINGDIRVSKLEKIADFFGVPVDTFFDRGLVCPSVHIGGVKTHVHNFNVGENCDALRALLSEKDKRIQVLEQLVDALQAQISIKTNSDKSRTE
;
A
#
# COMPACT_ATOMS: atom_id res chain seq x y z
N MET A 1 25.16 4.82 7.80
CA MET A 1 25.80 4.80 9.14
C MET A 1 24.73 4.55 10.19
N TYR A 2 25.06 3.90 11.31
CA TYR A 2 24.11 3.74 12.42
C TYR A 2 23.65 5.11 12.95
N ASN A 3 22.36 5.26 13.22
CA ASN A 3 21.77 6.50 13.72
C ASN A 3 20.96 6.24 15.00
N PRO A 4 21.45 6.67 16.18
CA PRO A 4 20.75 6.47 17.45
C PRO A 4 19.43 7.24 17.56
N GLN A 5 19.24 8.32 16.78
CA GLN A 5 17.99 9.08 16.77
C GLN A 5 16.80 8.23 16.31
N LYS A 6 17.03 7.25 15.42
CA LYS A 6 15.97 6.36 14.95
C LYS A 6 15.39 5.50 16.06
N VAL A 7 16.20 5.13 17.05
CA VAL A 7 15.71 4.41 18.24
C VAL A 7 14.81 5.31 19.08
N MET A 8 15.16 6.58 19.25
CA MET A 8 14.33 7.55 19.97
C MET A 8 13.00 7.80 19.26
N GLN A 9 13.03 7.99 17.93
CA GLN A 9 11.83 8.19 17.11
C GLN A 9 10.89 6.97 17.15
N LEU A 10 11.44 5.75 17.14
CA LEU A 10 10.65 4.53 17.25
C LEU A 10 9.98 4.40 18.62
N LEU A 11 10.67 4.79 19.71
CA LEU A 11 10.04 4.84 21.04
C LEU A 11 8.86 5.81 21.09
N GLU A 12 9.03 7.00 20.53
CA GLU A 12 7.95 7.99 20.45
C GLU A 12 6.77 7.49 19.62
N THR A 13 7.04 6.85 18.48
CA THR A 13 6.01 6.32 17.58
C THR A 13 5.20 5.19 18.22
N VAL A 14 5.87 4.30 18.95
CA VAL A 14 5.24 3.17 19.63
C VAL A 14 4.62 3.60 20.97
N GLY A 15 4.95 4.80 21.47
CA GLY A 15 4.48 5.28 22.78
C GLY A 15 5.09 4.54 23.97
N ALA A 16 6.22 3.86 23.75
CA ALA A 16 6.91 3.07 24.78
C ALA A 16 7.82 3.96 25.63
N LYS A 17 7.96 3.64 26.93
CA LYS A 17 8.86 4.40 27.79
C LYS A 17 10.28 3.88 27.63
N ASN A 18 11.26 4.76 27.81
CA ASN A 18 12.69 4.40 27.82
C ASN A 18 12.99 3.22 28.75
N ARG A 19 12.31 3.18 29.90
CA ARG A 19 12.46 2.12 30.89
C ARG A 19 12.00 0.75 30.36
N ASP A 20 10.92 0.71 29.59
CA ASP A 20 10.37 -0.56 29.07
C ASP A 20 11.37 -1.23 28.12
N LEU A 21 12.04 -0.43 27.28
CA LEU A 21 13.11 -0.91 26.41
C LEU A 21 14.33 -1.38 27.22
N LEU A 22 14.76 -0.62 28.23
CA LEU A 22 15.91 -0.99 29.07
C LEU A 22 15.64 -2.28 29.86
N ASP A 23 14.42 -2.44 30.37
CA ASP A 23 13.97 -3.63 31.08
C ASP A 23 13.96 -4.84 30.12
N PHE A 24 13.47 -4.67 28.88
CA PHE A 24 13.46 -5.72 27.86
C PHE A 24 14.87 -6.17 27.43
N MET A 25 15.81 -5.25 27.26
CA MET A 25 17.17 -5.57 26.82
C MET A 25 17.92 -6.50 27.80
N GLY A 26 17.50 -6.50 29.06
CA GLY A 26 18.06 -7.30 30.14
C GLY A 26 19.44 -6.77 30.58
N LYS A 27 19.64 -6.77 31.91
CA LYS A 27 20.68 -6.07 32.70
C LYS A 27 20.16 -4.73 33.23
N ASN A 28 20.43 -4.46 34.51
CA ASN A 28 20.23 -3.15 35.12
C ASN A 28 21.13 -2.14 34.41
N TRP A 29 20.61 -1.55 33.35
CA TRP A 29 21.23 -0.43 32.67
C TRP A 29 21.11 0.77 33.61
N ASN A 30 22.12 0.96 34.46
CA ASN A 30 22.19 2.08 35.41
C ASN A 30 22.39 3.44 34.71
N GLY A 31 22.54 3.44 33.39
CA GLY A 31 22.73 4.62 32.56
C GLY A 31 21.46 5.03 31.83
N SER A 32 21.46 6.25 31.28
CA SER A 32 20.37 6.70 30.44
C SER A 32 20.31 5.90 29.14
N LEU A 33 19.11 5.74 28.56
CA LEU A 33 18.97 5.09 27.26
C LEU A 33 19.91 5.69 26.21
N GLN A 34 20.11 7.01 26.25
CA GLN A 34 21.06 7.69 25.37
C GLN A 34 22.48 7.15 25.48
N GLN A 35 22.95 6.77 26.67
CA GLN A 35 24.28 6.16 26.85
C GLN A 35 24.35 4.74 26.31
N VAL A 36 23.21 4.04 26.23
CA VAL A 36 23.14 2.67 25.69
C VAL A 36 23.19 2.68 24.17
N ILE A 37 22.55 3.67 23.55
CA ILE A 37 22.39 3.76 22.10
C ILE A 37 23.41 4.69 21.43
N ASN A 38 23.94 5.70 22.12
CA ASN A 38 24.95 6.59 21.53
C ASN A 38 26.33 5.91 21.51
N GLY A 39 27.04 6.08 20.40
CA GLY A 39 28.38 5.54 20.19
C GLY A 39 28.39 4.26 19.38
N ASP A 40 29.46 3.48 19.52
CA ASP A 40 29.62 2.20 18.83
C ASP A 40 28.79 1.11 19.51
N ILE A 41 27.66 0.76 18.90
CA ILE A 41 26.75 -0.26 19.41
C ILE A 41 27.11 -1.63 18.82
N ARG A 42 27.27 -2.62 19.70
CA ARG A 42 27.45 -4.01 19.28
C ARG A 42 26.17 -4.56 18.66
N VAL A 43 26.33 -5.38 17.62
CA VAL A 43 25.23 -6.05 16.89
C VAL A 43 24.26 -6.75 17.86
N SER A 44 24.76 -7.48 18.86
CA SER A 44 23.92 -8.19 19.83
C SER A 44 23.01 -7.30 20.69
N LYS A 45 23.37 -6.03 20.90
CA LYS A 45 22.46 -5.06 21.55
C LYS A 45 21.45 -4.54 20.55
N LEU A 46 21.90 -4.25 19.34
CA LEU A 46 21.06 -3.72 18.28
C LEU A 46 19.98 -4.71 17.86
N GLU A 47 20.28 -6.00 17.83
CA GLU A 47 19.31 -7.09 17.61
C GLU A 47 18.20 -7.08 18.66
N LYS A 48 18.53 -6.97 19.95
CA LYS A 48 17.53 -6.89 21.02
C LYS A 48 16.64 -5.66 20.90
N ILE A 49 17.22 -4.54 20.50
CA ILE A 49 16.46 -3.31 20.23
C ILE A 49 15.51 -3.57 19.04
N ALA A 50 16.00 -4.22 17.98
CA ALA A 50 15.21 -4.60 16.81
C ALA A 50 14.04 -5.52 17.19
N ASP A 51 14.30 -6.53 18.01
CA ASP A 51 13.31 -7.49 18.52
C ASP A 51 12.23 -6.80 19.36
N PHE A 52 12.60 -5.82 20.20
CA PHE A 52 11.65 -5.04 20.99
C PHE A 52 10.63 -4.31 20.11
N PHE A 53 11.09 -3.73 19.00
CA PHE A 53 10.22 -3.00 18.06
C PHE A 53 9.59 -3.90 16.98
N GLY A 54 10.04 -5.15 16.85
CA GLY A 54 9.64 -6.04 15.75
C GLY A 54 10.07 -5.54 14.36
N VAL A 55 11.19 -4.81 14.28
CA VAL A 55 11.68 -4.22 13.02
C VAL A 55 13.03 -4.83 12.61
N PRO A 56 13.39 -4.81 11.32
CA PRO A 56 14.74 -5.20 10.90
C PRO A 56 15.80 -4.28 11.51
N VAL A 57 16.96 -4.85 11.87
CA VAL A 57 18.15 -4.11 12.37
C VAL A 57 18.57 -2.98 11.42
N ASP A 58 18.36 -3.18 10.12
CA ASP A 58 18.69 -2.20 9.09
C ASP A 58 17.95 -0.86 9.27
N THR A 59 16.78 -0.87 9.91
CA THR A 59 15.98 0.32 10.18
C THR A 59 16.79 1.38 10.92
N PHE A 60 17.72 0.99 11.80
CA PHE A 60 18.52 1.89 12.61
C PHE A 60 19.72 2.51 11.87
N PHE A 61 19.93 2.16 10.61
CA PHE A 61 21.01 2.73 9.81
C PHE A 61 20.44 3.77 8.85
N ASP A 62 21.11 4.91 8.79
CA ASP A 62 21.00 5.80 7.63
C ASP A 62 21.78 5.14 6.50
N ARG A 63 21.10 4.33 5.71
CA ARG A 63 21.58 4.05 4.36
C ARG A 63 21.55 5.40 3.66
N GLY A 64 22.72 6.02 3.51
CA GLY A 64 22.87 7.14 2.61
C GLY A 64 22.42 6.62 1.26
N LEU A 65 21.18 6.94 0.88
CA LEU A 65 20.74 6.83 -0.49
C LEU A 65 21.54 7.89 -1.25
N VAL A 66 22.79 7.55 -1.54
CA VAL A 66 23.42 7.92 -2.79
C VAL A 66 23.13 6.80 -3.79
N CYS A 67 21.91 6.25 -3.78
CA CYS A 67 21.26 6.22 -5.07
C CYS A 67 21.15 7.70 -5.44
N PRO A 68 21.71 8.20 -6.56
CA PRO A 68 21.22 9.45 -7.08
C PRO A 68 19.71 9.26 -7.16
N SER A 69 18.99 9.83 -6.20
CA SER A 69 17.59 10.12 -6.36
C SER A 69 17.63 11.06 -7.55
N VAL A 70 17.43 10.48 -8.73
CA VAL A 70 16.98 11.26 -9.87
C VAL A 70 15.77 11.96 -9.30
N HIS A 71 15.92 13.24 -8.98
CA HIS A 71 14.81 14.10 -8.66
C HIS A 71 14.05 14.18 -9.97
N ILE A 72 13.17 13.21 -10.18
CA ILE A 72 12.24 13.23 -11.28
C ILE A 72 11.22 14.27 -10.86
N GLY A 73 11.55 15.52 -11.15
CA GLY A 73 10.61 16.63 -11.14
C GLY A 73 9.60 16.39 -12.25
N GLY A 74 8.64 15.51 -11.98
CA GLY A 74 7.48 15.27 -12.82
C GLY A 74 6.32 16.06 -12.27
N VAL A 75 5.87 17.09 -12.99
CA VAL A 75 4.51 17.59 -12.84
C VAL A 75 3.61 16.55 -13.51
N LYS A 76 2.87 15.78 -12.69
CA LYS A 76 2.09 14.58 -13.07
C LYS A 76 2.96 13.37 -13.49
N THR A 77 2.27 12.31 -13.91
CA THR A 77 2.69 10.92 -14.23
C THR A 77 3.76 10.75 -15.33
N HIS A 78 4.65 11.73 -15.53
CA HIS A 78 5.77 11.60 -16.46
C HIS A 78 7.08 11.38 -15.71
N VAL A 79 7.41 10.10 -15.56
CA VAL A 79 8.72 9.63 -15.09
C VAL A 79 9.54 9.34 -16.34
N HIS A 80 10.66 10.05 -16.54
CA HIS A 80 11.45 10.09 -17.80
C HIS A 80 12.06 8.74 -18.26
N ASN A 81 11.73 7.63 -17.60
CA ASN A 81 12.11 6.28 -18.04
C ASN A 81 11.09 5.20 -17.63
N PHE A 82 9.89 5.58 -17.17
CA PHE A 82 8.86 4.65 -16.72
C PHE A 82 7.49 5.19 -17.14
N ASN A 83 7.00 4.73 -18.28
CA ASN A 83 5.69 5.14 -18.79
C ASN A 83 4.59 4.32 -18.08
N VAL A 84 4.22 4.70 -16.85
CA VAL A 84 3.07 4.11 -16.11
C VAL A 84 1.75 4.78 -16.54
N GLY A 85 1.65 5.17 -17.80
CA GLY A 85 0.55 6.02 -18.30
C GLY A 85 -0.25 5.45 -19.47
N GLU A 86 0.29 4.48 -20.22
CA GLU A 86 -0.24 4.14 -21.56
C GLU A 86 -1.61 3.46 -21.56
N ASN A 87 -2.13 3.07 -20.41
CA ASN A 87 -3.32 2.24 -20.33
C ASN A 87 -4.58 3.00 -19.90
N CYS A 88 -4.49 4.22 -19.37
CA CYS A 88 -5.68 4.91 -18.83
C CYS A 88 -6.72 5.26 -19.90
N ASP A 89 -6.29 5.76 -21.06
CA ASP A 89 -7.22 6.16 -22.12
C ASP A 89 -7.71 4.96 -22.95
N ALA A 90 -6.84 3.97 -23.17
CA ALA A 90 -7.22 2.70 -23.79
C ALA A 90 -8.25 1.94 -22.93
N LEU A 91 -8.05 1.85 -21.61
CA LEU A 91 -9.04 1.22 -20.73
C LEU A 91 -10.36 1.99 -20.68
N ARG A 92 -10.34 3.33 -20.70
CA ARG A 92 -11.57 4.15 -20.76
C ARG A 92 -12.35 3.91 -22.04
N ALA A 93 -11.68 3.85 -23.19
CA ALA A 93 -12.32 3.54 -24.47
C ALA A 93 -12.94 2.13 -24.45
N LEU A 94 -12.21 1.15 -23.89
CA LEU A 94 -12.67 -0.22 -23.79
C LEU A 94 -13.88 -0.36 -22.83
N LEU A 95 -13.90 0.38 -21.72
CA LEU A 95 -15.05 0.46 -20.83
C LEU A 95 -16.27 1.09 -21.53
N SER A 96 -16.09 2.22 -22.21
CA SER A 96 -17.19 2.87 -22.95
C SER A 96 -17.80 1.97 -24.01
N GLU A 97 -16.98 1.20 -24.72
CA GLU A 97 -17.47 0.27 -25.73
C GLU A 97 -18.20 -0.93 -25.11
N LYS A 98 -17.74 -1.40 -23.94
CA LYS A 98 -18.45 -2.44 -23.18
C LYS A 98 -19.81 -1.96 -22.69
N ASP A 99 -19.91 -0.73 -22.18
CA ASP A 99 -21.17 -0.17 -21.70
C ASP A 99 -22.21 -0.04 -22.83
N LYS A 100 -21.80 0.42 -24.02
CA LYS A 100 -22.69 0.44 -25.21
C LYS A 100 -23.16 -0.95 -25.58
N ARG A 101 -22.27 -1.94 -25.54
CA ARG A 101 -22.62 -3.33 -25.87
C ARG A 101 -23.61 -3.91 -24.86
N ILE A 102 -23.45 -3.59 -23.57
CA ILE A 102 -24.39 -3.99 -22.51
C ILE A 102 -25.76 -3.37 -22.80
N GLN A 103 -25.81 -2.07 -23.09
CA GLN A 103 -27.07 -1.38 -23.39
C GLN A 103 -27.83 -2.00 -24.58
N VAL A 104 -27.12 -2.34 -25.67
CA VAL A 104 -27.75 -2.97 -26.84
C VAL A 104 -28.27 -4.37 -26.50
N LEU A 105 -27.54 -5.14 -25.70
CA LEU A 105 -27.98 -6.47 -25.28
C LEU A 105 -29.20 -6.40 -24.37
N GLU A 106 -29.25 -5.45 -23.45
CA GLU A 106 -30.41 -5.20 -22.58
C GLU A 106 -31.65 -4.84 -23.42
N GLN A 107 -31.52 -3.91 -24.37
CA GLN A 107 -32.61 -3.54 -25.29
C GLN A 107 -33.13 -4.73 -26.11
N LEU A 108 -32.23 -5.61 -26.56
CA LEU A 108 -32.62 -6.81 -27.31
C LEU A 108 -33.37 -7.80 -26.42
N VAL A 109 -32.88 -8.01 -25.20
CA VAL A 109 -33.56 -8.88 -24.21
C VAL A 109 -34.96 -8.36 -23.92
N ASP A 110 -35.12 -7.05 -23.71
CA ASP A 110 -36.43 -6.43 -23.46
C ASP A 110 -37.38 -6.62 -24.66
N ALA A 111 -36.87 -6.42 -25.89
CA ALA A 111 -37.66 -6.62 -27.11
C ALA A 111 -38.09 -8.09 -27.27
N LEU A 112 -37.22 -9.05 -26.97
CA LEU A 112 -37.56 -10.47 -27.01
C LEU A 112 -38.58 -10.85 -25.93
N GLN A 113 -38.44 -10.33 -24.71
CA GLN A 113 -39.41 -10.56 -23.63
C GLN A 113 -40.79 -9.98 -23.97
N ALA A 114 -40.83 -8.80 -24.59
CA ALA A 114 -42.07 -8.20 -25.08
C ALA A 114 -42.72 -9.05 -26.18
N GLN A 115 -41.93 -9.57 -27.14
CA GLN A 115 -42.44 -10.46 -28.18
C GLN A 115 -42.98 -11.79 -27.63
N ILE A 116 -42.30 -12.39 -26.65
CA ILE A 116 -42.77 -13.61 -25.99
C ILE A 116 -44.09 -13.34 -25.28
N SER A 117 -44.19 -12.23 -24.54
CA SER A 117 -45.42 -11.84 -23.83
C SER A 117 -46.60 -11.63 -24.79
N ILE A 118 -46.36 -10.99 -25.94
CA ILE A 118 -47.37 -10.79 -26.99
C ILE A 118 -47.82 -12.14 -27.57
N LYS A 119 -46.89 -13.06 -27.88
CA LYS A 119 -47.23 -14.40 -28.36
C LYS A 119 -48.05 -15.19 -27.33
N THR A 120 -47.67 -15.16 -26.06
CA THR A 120 -48.41 -15.86 -25.00
C THR A 120 -49.84 -15.35 -24.80
N ASN A 121 -50.11 -14.05 -25.04
CA ASN A 121 -51.46 -13.50 -24.98
C ASN A 121 -52.27 -13.74 -26.27
N SER A 122 -51.60 -13.78 -27.42
CA SER A 122 -52.19 -14.18 -28.71
C SER A 122 -52.65 -15.64 -28.71
N ASP A 123 -51.87 -16.55 -28.11
CA ASP A 123 -52.23 -17.97 -28.07
C ASP A 123 -53.39 -18.25 -27.11
N LYS A 124 -53.51 -17.51 -26.00
CA LYS A 124 -54.65 -17.62 -25.06
C LYS A 124 -56.00 -17.18 -25.65
N SER A 125 -56.00 -16.11 -26.45
CA SER A 125 -57.22 -15.56 -27.08
C SER A 125 -57.73 -16.38 -28.28
N ARG A 126 -57.00 -17.42 -28.67
CA ARG A 126 -57.36 -18.32 -29.78
C ARG A 126 -57.94 -19.66 -29.31
N THR A 127 -57.94 -19.90 -28.00
CA THR A 127 -58.43 -21.11 -27.32
C THR A 127 -59.68 -20.87 -26.46
N GLU A 128 -60.18 -19.64 -26.40
CA GLU A 128 -61.50 -19.27 -25.86
C GLU A 128 -62.47 -19.00 -27.02
#